data_AF-A0A930E1U7-F1
#
_entry.id   AF-A0A930E1U7-F1
#
_cell.length_a   1.000
_cell.length_b   1.000
_cell.length_c   1.000
_cell.angle_alpha   90.00
_cell.angle_beta   90.00
_cell.angle_gamma   90.00
#
_symmetry.space_group_name_H-M   'P 1'
#
loop_
_entity.id
_entity.type
_entity.pdbx_description
1 polymer ?
#
loop_
_entity_poly.entity_id
_entity_poly.type
_entity_poly.pdbx_seq_one_letter_code
_entity_poly.pdbx_strand_id
1 'polypeptide(L)'
;MFSVISYKNREDILISKKLKEHNFNLEKIKNIKSNFSVKLRTKSFDCDEDTLLNDIRKNVKKMQEIVDCLNNLPVPKLIYKKENFLEDFLFENEKYSCVLNDKELYKSFKNNKFLKNELIYDEEYSPKYDYNIGIYLEGLNKKIVEVEDINIVIEQTEALTVIDVNSKKKTNETNKSKNALSVNLIAIEEIIRQISFRDISGIIIVDFINMKTKEKEILEEKIKEIQIFDNKIWNFHGFTKLGLYEITRQRGK
;
A
#
# COMPACT_ATOMS: atom_id res chain seq x y z
N MET A 1 16.26 0.59 -2.36
CA MET A 1 16.31 -0.26 -3.57
C MET A 1 16.21 0.63 -4.81
N PHE A 2 17.28 0.71 -5.59
CA PHE A 2 17.47 1.74 -6.62
C PHE A 2 17.39 1.19 -8.05
N SER A 3 17.59 -0.11 -8.22
CA SER A 3 17.57 -0.81 -9.50
C SER A 3 16.60 -1.99 -9.50
N VAL A 4 16.20 -2.41 -10.70
CA VAL A 4 15.43 -3.64 -10.96
C VAL A 4 16.15 -4.39 -12.08
N ILE A 5 16.45 -5.67 -11.85
CA ILE A 5 17.10 -6.53 -12.85
C ILE A 5 16.04 -7.45 -13.45
N SER A 6 15.98 -7.53 -14.78
CA SER A 6 15.08 -8.44 -15.49
C SER A 6 15.82 -9.39 -16.43
N TYR A 7 15.41 -10.66 -16.39
CA TYR A 7 15.81 -11.68 -17.34
C TYR A 7 15.10 -11.43 -18.68
N LYS A 8 15.78 -10.78 -19.62
CA LYS A 8 15.39 -10.67 -21.03
C LYS A 8 16.64 -10.92 -21.87
N ASN A 9 16.50 -11.58 -23.01
CA ASN A 9 17.58 -11.80 -23.99
C ASN A 9 18.05 -10.50 -24.70
N ARG A 10 18.02 -9.34 -24.01
CA ARG A 10 18.54 -8.06 -24.50
C ARG A 10 19.20 -7.32 -23.35
N GLU A 11 20.46 -6.92 -23.57
CA GLU A 11 21.25 -6.08 -22.67
C GLU A 11 20.79 -4.62 -22.78
N ASP A 12 19.64 -4.30 -22.17
CA ASP A 12 19.09 -2.94 -22.19
C ASP A 12 19.18 -2.29 -20.79
N ILE A 13 19.73 -1.07 -20.73
CA ILE A 13 19.62 -0.19 -19.56
C ILE A 13 18.39 0.71 -19.76
N LEU A 14 17.38 0.52 -18.92
CA LEU A 14 16.12 1.26 -18.97
C LEU A 14 16.07 2.32 -17.86
N ILE A 15 16.03 3.59 -18.23
CA ILE A 15 15.85 4.68 -17.28
C ILE A 15 14.36 4.97 -17.12
N SER A 16 13.88 5.15 -15.89
CA SER A 16 12.51 5.59 -15.64
C SER A 16 12.21 6.88 -16.41
N LYS A 17 11.01 7.01 -17.00
CA LYS A 17 10.60 8.22 -17.74
C LYS A 17 10.76 9.52 -16.93
N LYS A 18 10.69 9.41 -15.59
CA LYS A 18 10.83 10.52 -14.64
C LYS A 18 12.30 10.91 -14.32
N LEU A 19 13.29 10.21 -14.89
CA LEU A 19 14.72 10.38 -14.58
C LEU A 19 15.55 10.76 -15.82
N LYS A 20 14.91 11.19 -16.92
CA LYS A 20 15.58 11.40 -18.21
C LYS A 20 16.63 12.51 -18.24
N GLU A 21 16.57 13.45 -17.29
CA GLU A 21 17.45 14.64 -17.26
C GLU A 21 18.65 14.49 -16.32
N HIS A 22 18.77 13.37 -15.60
CA HIS A 22 19.84 13.16 -14.62
C HIS A 22 21.06 12.47 -15.26
N ASN A 23 22.25 13.04 -15.07
CA ASN A 23 23.51 12.53 -15.61
C ASN A 23 24.03 11.33 -14.80
N PHE A 24 23.44 10.16 -15.02
CA PHE A 24 24.01 8.90 -14.53
C PHE A 24 25.24 8.53 -15.37
N ASN A 25 26.29 8.01 -14.72
CA ASN A 25 27.45 7.45 -15.44
C ASN A 25 27.09 6.08 -16.03
N LEU A 26 26.47 6.11 -17.21
CA LEU A 26 25.98 4.92 -17.90
C LEU A 26 27.12 3.96 -18.29
N GLU A 27 28.35 4.45 -18.47
CA GLU A 27 29.50 3.60 -18.79
C GLU A 27 29.86 2.67 -17.63
N LYS A 28 29.89 3.16 -16.39
CA LYS A 28 30.13 2.30 -15.22
C LYS A 28 29.04 1.25 -15.03
N ILE A 29 27.79 1.59 -15.33
CA ILE A 29 26.66 0.64 -15.25
C ILE A 29 26.78 -0.41 -16.36
N LYS A 30 27.12 -0.02 -17.60
CA LYS A 30 27.40 -0.95 -18.70
C LYS A 30 28.58 -1.89 -18.40
N ASN A 31 29.58 -1.41 -17.66
CA ASN A 31 30.72 -2.23 -17.24
C ASN A 31 30.36 -3.31 -16.22
N ILE A 32 29.20 -3.21 -15.55
CA ILE A 32 28.62 -4.33 -14.81
C ILE A 32 28.03 -5.29 -15.85
N LYS A 33 28.91 -6.01 -16.57
CA LYS A 33 28.55 -7.01 -17.58
C LYS A 33 27.51 -7.95 -16.99
N SER A 34 26.30 -7.89 -17.53
CA SER A 34 25.24 -8.83 -17.16
C SER A 34 24.42 -9.13 -18.40
N ASN A 35 24.10 -10.41 -18.62
CA ASN A 35 23.14 -10.84 -19.65
C ASN A 35 21.69 -10.42 -19.28
N PHE A 36 21.54 -9.44 -18.40
CA PHE A 36 20.29 -9.01 -17.82
C PHE A 36 20.07 -7.53 -18.11
N SER A 37 18.79 -7.16 -18.15
CA SER A 37 18.40 -5.77 -18.34
C SER A 37 18.31 -5.06 -16.99
N VAL A 38 18.83 -3.84 -16.90
CA VAL A 38 18.89 -3.04 -15.67
C VAL A 38 17.94 -1.86 -15.80
N LYS A 39 16.98 -1.74 -14.89
CA LYS A 39 16.05 -0.61 -14.81
C LYS A 39 16.30 0.25 -13.57
N LEU A 40 16.56 1.53 -13.75
CA LEU A 40 16.73 2.48 -12.64
C LEU A 40 15.37 3.00 -12.14
N ARG A 41 15.15 2.97 -10.82
CA ARG A 41 13.92 3.47 -10.15
C ARG A 41 14.08 4.94 -9.80
N THR A 42 12.96 5.66 -9.64
CA THR A 42 12.97 7.09 -9.29
C THR A 42 13.74 7.43 -8.03
N LYS A 43 13.81 6.52 -7.04
CA LYS A 43 14.61 6.68 -5.83
C LYS A 43 16.13 6.73 -6.09
N SER A 44 16.61 6.40 -7.29
CA SER A 44 18.03 6.48 -7.64
C SER A 44 18.53 7.89 -7.92
N PHE A 45 17.65 8.90 -7.90
CA PHE A 45 18.00 10.30 -8.17
C PHE A 45 18.92 10.87 -7.09
N ASP A 46 18.58 10.70 -5.81
CA ASP A 46 19.33 11.26 -4.67
C ASP A 46 20.41 10.30 -4.10
N CYS A 47 20.73 9.23 -4.83
CA CYS A 47 21.62 8.18 -4.34
C CYS A 47 23.05 8.43 -4.81
N ASP A 48 24.02 8.21 -3.92
CA ASP A 48 25.43 8.22 -4.27
C ASP A 48 25.76 7.11 -5.28
N GLU A 49 26.70 7.40 -6.17
CA GLU A 49 27.03 6.52 -7.29
C GLU A 49 27.52 5.14 -6.80
N ASP A 50 28.29 5.10 -5.71
CA ASP A 50 28.81 3.85 -5.14
C ASP A 50 27.70 2.98 -4.55
N THR A 51 26.74 3.57 -3.83
CA THR A 51 25.57 2.86 -3.35
C THR A 51 24.72 2.33 -4.50
N LEU A 52 24.52 3.11 -5.56
CA LEU A 52 23.77 2.67 -6.74
C LEU A 52 24.46 1.48 -7.41
N LEU A 53 25.78 1.54 -7.61
CA LEU A 53 26.55 0.44 -8.21
C LEU A 53 26.52 -0.82 -7.34
N ASN A 54 26.58 -0.66 -6.02
CA ASN A 54 26.48 -1.80 -5.10
C ASN A 54 25.08 -2.44 -5.10
N ASP A 55 24.01 -1.65 -5.18
CA ASP A 55 22.63 -2.16 -5.33
C ASP A 55 22.49 -2.95 -6.64
N ILE A 56 23.00 -2.42 -7.76
CA ILE A 56 22.98 -3.10 -9.06
C ILE A 56 23.76 -4.42 -8.99
N ARG A 57 25.01 -4.41 -8.49
CA ARG A 57 25.84 -5.62 -8.36
C ARG A 57 25.16 -6.69 -7.51
N LYS A 58 24.57 -6.30 -6.38
CA LYS A 58 23.83 -7.21 -5.50
C LYS A 58 22.66 -7.86 -6.23
N ASN A 59 21.88 -7.07 -6.97
CA ASN A 59 20.72 -7.57 -7.70
C ASN A 59 21.12 -8.45 -8.91
N VAL A 60 22.19 -8.10 -9.62
CA VAL A 60 22.74 -8.92 -10.73
C VAL A 60 23.23 -10.27 -10.21
N LYS A 61 24.00 -10.28 -9.11
CA LYS A 61 24.46 -11.53 -8.48
C LYS A 61 23.28 -12.43 -8.08
N LYS A 62 22.27 -11.85 -7.42
CA LYS A 62 21.04 -12.56 -7.04
C LYS A 62 20.32 -13.13 -8.27
N MET A 63 20.22 -12.38 -9.36
CA MET A 63 19.61 -12.86 -10.60
C MET A 63 20.40 -14.01 -11.22
N GLN A 64 21.74 -13.92 -11.22
CA GLN A 64 22.59 -15.00 -11.72
C GLN A 64 22.40 -16.29 -10.92
N GLU A 65 22.36 -16.21 -9.58
CA GLU A 65 22.08 -17.36 -8.70
C GLU A 65 20.73 -18.02 -9.04
N ILE A 66 19.69 -17.22 -9.34
CA ILE A 66 18.36 -17.72 -9.72
C ILE A 66 18.42 -18.43 -11.08
N VAL A 67 19.12 -17.87 -12.06
CA VAL A 67 19.26 -18.44 -13.41
C VAL A 67 20.08 -19.72 -13.39
N ASP A 68 21.17 -19.76 -12.62
CA ASP A 68 22.01 -20.95 -12.46
C ASP A 68 21.22 -22.08 -11.80
N CYS A 69 20.37 -21.76 -10.83
CA CYS A 69 19.43 -22.71 -10.24
C CYS A 69 18.43 -23.22 -11.29
N LEU A 70 17.81 -22.32 -12.07
CA LEU A 70 16.82 -22.65 -13.10
C LEU A 70 17.37 -23.60 -14.17
N ASN A 71 18.60 -23.38 -14.63
CA ASN A 71 19.22 -24.21 -15.67
C ASN A 71 19.53 -25.65 -15.21
N ASN A 72 19.58 -25.89 -13.90
CA ASN A 72 19.98 -27.16 -13.31
C ASN A 72 18.82 -27.87 -12.57
N LEU A 73 17.56 -27.62 -12.93
CA LEU A 73 16.40 -28.21 -12.26
C LEU A 73 15.95 -29.54 -12.90
N PRO A 74 16.11 -30.69 -12.22
CA PRO A 74 15.54 -31.96 -12.67
C PRO A 74 14.04 -32.08 -12.39
N VAL A 75 13.52 -31.28 -11.45
CA VAL A 75 12.12 -31.28 -10.99
C VAL A 75 11.66 -29.86 -10.62
N PRO A 76 10.35 -29.58 -10.60
CA PRO A 76 9.83 -28.31 -10.11
C PRO A 76 10.32 -28.03 -8.67
N LYS A 77 10.98 -26.89 -8.46
CA LYS A 77 11.51 -26.45 -7.17
C LYS A 77 11.38 -24.93 -7.02
N LEU A 78 11.14 -24.48 -5.79
CA LEU A 78 11.22 -23.06 -5.43
C LEU A 78 12.67 -22.58 -5.59
N ILE A 79 12.93 -21.76 -6.62
CA ILE A 79 14.25 -21.18 -6.91
C ILE A 79 14.48 -19.83 -6.25
N TYR A 80 13.39 -19.10 -5.97
CA TYR A 80 13.44 -17.80 -5.33
C TYR A 80 12.13 -17.53 -4.61
N LYS A 81 12.24 -17.18 -3.34
CA LYS A 81 11.16 -16.56 -2.57
C LYS A 81 11.64 -15.17 -2.23
N LYS A 82 10.83 -14.16 -2.53
CA LYS A 82 11.08 -12.82 -2.02
C LYS A 82 10.82 -12.84 -0.52
N GLU A 83 11.88 -12.95 0.26
CA GLU A 83 11.80 -12.83 1.70
C GLU A 83 11.78 -11.34 2.05
N ASN A 84 10.82 -10.95 2.87
CA ASN A 84 10.65 -9.62 3.48
C ASN A 84 10.13 -8.49 2.58
N PHE A 85 8.82 -8.50 2.33
CA PHE A 85 8.07 -7.26 2.02
C PHE A 85 8.29 -6.17 3.09
N LEU A 86 8.67 -6.57 4.31
CA LEU A 86 8.97 -5.69 5.43
C LEU A 86 10.09 -4.69 5.12
N GLU A 87 11.16 -5.11 4.42
CA GLU A 87 12.23 -4.16 4.06
C GLU A 87 11.71 -3.09 3.09
N ASP A 88 10.97 -3.51 2.06
CA ASP A 88 10.34 -2.57 1.12
C ASP A 88 9.38 -1.63 1.84
N PHE A 89 8.60 -2.14 2.79
CA PHE A 89 7.70 -1.35 3.62
C PHE A 89 8.47 -0.29 4.44
N LEU A 90 9.57 -0.69 5.09
CA LEU A 90 10.41 0.24 5.87
C LEU A 90 11.07 1.30 4.97
N PHE A 91 11.56 0.93 3.78
CA PHE A 91 12.09 1.88 2.80
C PHE A 91 11.03 2.86 2.26
N GLU A 92 9.76 2.50 2.26
CA GLU A 92 8.66 3.40 1.90
C GLU A 92 8.24 4.30 3.07
N ASN A 93 8.62 3.92 4.29
CA ASN A 93 8.20 4.53 5.55
C ASN A 93 9.39 5.00 6.41
N GLU A 94 10.49 5.45 5.77
CA GLU A 94 11.76 5.82 6.43
C GLU A 94 11.62 6.86 7.55
N LYS A 95 10.55 7.66 7.54
CA LYS A 95 10.25 8.69 8.54
C LYS A 95 9.71 8.16 9.87
N TYR A 96 9.29 6.89 9.93
CA TYR A 96 8.71 6.30 11.13
C TYR A 96 9.71 5.37 11.81
N SER A 97 9.66 5.33 13.15
CA SER A 97 10.35 4.32 13.94
C SER A 97 9.67 2.96 13.78
N CYS A 98 10.43 1.88 13.98
CA CYS A 98 9.97 0.51 13.88
C CYS A 98 10.30 -0.26 15.16
N VAL A 99 9.26 -0.72 15.85
CA VAL A 99 9.39 -1.60 17.02
C VAL A 99 9.31 -3.05 16.55
N LEU A 100 10.27 -3.87 16.97
CA LEU A 100 10.42 -5.27 16.57
C LEU A 100 10.48 -6.15 17.82
N ASN A 101 9.62 -7.17 17.86
CA ASN A 101 9.63 -8.19 18.92
C ASN A 101 10.36 -9.49 18.49
N ASP A 102 10.77 -9.60 17.22
CA ASP A 102 11.57 -10.71 16.71
C ASP A 102 13.07 -10.35 16.68
N LYS A 103 13.86 -11.15 17.38
CA LYS A 103 15.30 -10.94 17.55
C LYS A 103 16.10 -11.18 16.27
N GLU A 104 15.70 -12.13 15.44
CA GLU A 104 16.38 -12.43 14.18
C GLU A 104 16.11 -11.35 13.14
N LEU A 105 14.85 -10.89 13.03
CA LEU A 105 14.48 -9.78 12.18
C LEU A 105 15.16 -8.48 12.60
N TYR A 106 15.19 -8.17 13.90
CA TYR A 106 15.90 -6.98 14.41
C TYR A 106 17.39 -6.99 14.02
N LYS A 107 18.08 -8.12 14.19
CA LYS A 107 19.49 -8.26 13.77
C LYS A 107 19.65 -8.10 12.26
N SER A 108 18.76 -8.71 11.47
CA SER A 108 18.78 -8.61 10.01
C SER A 108 18.64 -7.16 9.54
N PHE A 109 17.66 -6.43 10.07
CA PHE A 109 17.40 -5.03 9.70
C PHE A 109 18.49 -4.09 10.23
N LYS A 110 19.01 -4.30 11.44
CA LYS A 110 20.11 -3.50 11.99
C LYS A 110 21.41 -3.62 11.17
N ASN A 111 21.66 -4.79 10.58
CA ASN A 111 22.80 -5.01 9.70
C ASN A 111 22.60 -4.38 8.30
N ASN A 112 21.37 -4.00 7.94
CA ASN A 112 21.05 -3.41 6.66
C ASN A 112 21.28 -1.89 6.69
N LYS A 113 22.47 -1.46 6.26
CA LYS A 113 22.91 -0.04 6.23
C LYS A 113 22.01 0.89 5.40
N PHE A 114 21.13 0.35 4.55
CA PHE A 114 20.23 1.16 3.74
C PHE A 114 18.97 1.58 4.51
N LEU A 115 18.61 0.89 5.60
CA LEU A 115 17.45 1.24 6.41
C LEU A 115 17.79 2.45 7.28
N LYS A 116 17.02 3.52 7.12
CA LYS A 116 17.17 4.76 7.90
C LYS A 116 16.23 4.84 9.10
N ASN A 117 15.26 3.94 9.20
CA ASN A 117 14.31 3.88 10.29
C ASN A 117 15.03 3.71 11.63
N GLU A 118 14.54 4.40 12.67
CA GLU A 118 14.93 4.09 14.04
C GLU A 118 14.36 2.71 14.43
N LEU A 119 15.25 1.75 14.71
CA LEU A 119 14.86 0.38 15.05
C LEU A 119 14.94 0.16 16.56
N ILE A 120 13.80 -0.16 17.17
CA ILE A 120 13.65 -0.45 18.60
C ILE A 120 13.36 -1.94 18.74
N TYR A 121 14.10 -2.62 19.63
CA TYR A 121 13.84 -4.01 19.96
C TYR A 121 13.11 -4.08 21.30
N ASP A 122 11.94 -4.69 21.30
CA ASP A 122 11.12 -4.94 22.49
C ASP A 122 10.40 -6.28 22.31
N GLU A 123 10.89 -7.31 23.00
CA GLU A 123 10.39 -8.68 22.92
C GLU A 123 8.95 -8.81 23.46
N GLU A 124 8.56 -7.94 24.41
CA GLU A 124 7.24 -7.95 25.02
C GLU A 124 6.23 -7.09 24.25
N TYR A 125 6.69 -6.28 23.31
CA TYR A 125 5.82 -5.43 22.51
C TYR A 125 4.81 -6.27 21.73
N SER A 126 3.53 -5.92 21.91
CA SER A 126 2.44 -6.41 21.12
C SER A 126 1.55 -5.24 20.68
N PRO A 127 1.32 -5.06 19.37
CA PRO A 127 0.37 -4.07 18.86
C PRO A 127 -1.04 -4.19 19.47
N LYS A 128 -1.39 -5.37 19.98
CA LYS A 128 -2.67 -5.63 20.66
C LYS A 128 -2.83 -4.81 21.94
N TYR A 129 -1.75 -4.60 22.69
CA TYR A 129 -1.79 -3.89 23.98
C TYR A 129 -1.52 -2.39 23.84
N ASP A 130 -1.12 -1.94 22.66
CA ASP A 130 -1.03 -0.53 22.34
C ASP A 130 -2.46 0.02 22.18
N TYR A 131 -2.90 0.90 23.06
CA TYR A 131 -4.25 1.46 23.03
C TYR A 131 -4.60 2.10 21.67
N ASN A 132 -3.62 2.71 21.01
CA ASN A 132 -3.82 3.39 19.73
C ASN A 132 -3.96 2.43 18.56
N ILE A 133 -3.56 1.16 18.70
CA ILE A 133 -3.52 0.18 17.61
C ILE A 133 -4.46 -0.99 17.90
N GLY A 134 -4.46 -1.50 19.13
CA GLY A 134 -5.24 -2.64 19.60
C GLY A 134 -6.72 -2.51 19.33
N ILE A 135 -7.31 -1.34 19.57
CA ILE A 135 -8.73 -1.07 19.29
C ILE A 135 -9.04 -1.27 17.80
N TYR A 136 -8.16 -0.77 16.91
CA TYR A 136 -8.36 -0.93 15.47
C TYR A 136 -8.15 -2.37 15.03
N LEU A 137 -7.16 -3.07 15.60
CA LEU A 137 -6.91 -4.49 15.31
C LEU A 137 -8.10 -5.38 15.67
N GLU A 138 -8.69 -5.18 16.85
CA GLU A 138 -9.91 -5.89 17.24
C GLU A 138 -11.11 -5.52 16.35
N GLY A 139 -11.12 -4.30 15.82
CA GLY A 139 -12.13 -3.82 14.88
C GLY A 139 -12.09 -4.47 13.50
N LEU A 140 -10.94 -4.98 13.04
CA LEU A 140 -10.76 -5.48 11.66
C LEU A 140 -11.68 -6.65 11.29
N ASN A 141 -12.10 -7.44 12.28
CA ASN A 141 -13.00 -8.58 12.06
C ASN A 141 -14.47 -8.24 12.30
N LYS A 142 -14.77 -7.05 12.83
CA LYS A 142 -16.15 -6.64 13.14
C LYS A 142 -16.86 -6.19 11.87
N LYS A 143 -18.05 -6.72 11.64
CA LYS A 143 -18.93 -6.28 10.55
C LYS A 143 -19.37 -4.82 10.72
N ILE A 144 -19.56 -4.38 11.96
CA ILE A 144 -20.00 -3.03 12.32
C ILE A 144 -18.78 -2.26 12.84
N VAL A 145 -18.54 -1.10 12.24
CA VAL A 145 -17.55 -0.12 12.68
C VAL A 145 -18.29 1.08 13.23
N GLU A 146 -17.99 1.44 14.47
CA GLU A 146 -18.58 2.59 15.13
C GLU A 146 -17.57 3.73 15.14
N VAL A 147 -17.97 4.89 14.60
CA VAL A 147 -17.19 6.13 14.66
C VAL A 147 -18.11 7.24 15.09
N GLU A 148 -17.82 7.84 16.24
CA GLU A 148 -18.71 8.83 16.88
C GLU A 148 -20.16 8.30 16.99
N ASP A 149 -21.12 9.02 16.42
CA ASP A 149 -22.54 8.64 16.35
C ASP A 149 -22.89 7.93 15.02
N ILE A 150 -21.93 7.28 14.36
CA ILE A 150 -22.09 6.66 13.03
C ILE A 150 -21.81 5.16 13.14
N ASN A 151 -22.67 4.37 12.50
CA ASN A 151 -22.50 2.94 12.31
C ASN A 151 -22.25 2.66 10.83
N ILE A 152 -21.07 2.15 10.51
CA ILE A 152 -20.71 1.68 9.18
C ILE A 152 -20.77 0.16 9.18
N VAL A 153 -21.64 -0.41 8.35
CA VAL A 153 -21.80 -1.86 8.23
C VAL A 153 -21.10 -2.32 6.96
N ILE A 154 -20.11 -3.21 7.09
CA ILE A 154 -19.31 -3.71 5.96
C ILE A 154 -19.67 -5.18 5.71
N GLU A 155 -20.23 -5.47 4.54
CA GLU A 155 -20.64 -6.82 4.12
C GLU A 155 -19.90 -7.24 2.86
N GLN A 156 -19.08 -8.28 2.99
CA GLN A 156 -18.45 -8.93 1.84
C GLN A 156 -19.37 -10.01 1.28
N THR A 157 -19.65 -9.92 -0.01
CA THR A 157 -20.35 -10.97 -0.78
C THR A 157 -19.38 -11.65 -1.73
N GLU A 158 -19.86 -12.63 -2.49
CA GLU A 158 -19.04 -13.35 -3.48
C GLU A 158 -18.45 -12.41 -4.54
N ALA A 159 -19.26 -11.49 -5.06
CA ALA A 159 -18.88 -10.65 -6.19
C ALA A 159 -18.36 -9.26 -5.78
N LEU A 160 -18.92 -8.68 -4.72
CA LEU A 160 -18.69 -7.29 -4.33
C LEU A 160 -18.80 -7.09 -2.82
N THR A 161 -18.29 -5.96 -2.33
CA THR A 161 -18.48 -5.53 -0.94
C THR A 161 -19.51 -4.42 -0.89
N VAL A 162 -20.52 -4.56 -0.01
CA VAL A 162 -21.51 -3.52 0.27
C VAL A 162 -21.16 -2.86 1.60
N ILE A 163 -21.24 -1.54 1.65
CA ILE A 163 -20.99 -0.74 2.85
C ILE A 163 -22.20 0.16 3.08
N ASP A 164 -22.82 0.07 4.26
CA ASP A 164 -24.00 0.85 4.62
C ASP A 164 -23.68 1.84 5.75
N VAL A 165 -24.18 3.07 5.64
CA VAL A 165 -23.88 4.17 6.58
C VAL A 165 -25.15 4.58 7.33
N ASN A 166 -25.13 4.39 8.65
CA ASN A 166 -26.22 4.75 9.55
C ASN A 166 -25.79 5.77 10.59
N SER A 167 -26.72 6.64 11.01
CA SER A 167 -26.52 7.54 12.16
C SER A 167 -27.26 7.00 13.40
N LYS A 168 -26.57 6.95 14.54
CA LYS A 168 -27.14 6.54 15.85
C LYS A 168 -28.06 7.60 16.46
N LYS A 169 -27.93 8.87 16.09
CA LYS A 169 -28.72 9.96 16.69
C LYS A 169 -30.17 9.93 16.20
N LYS A 170 -31.13 9.80 17.15
CA LYS A 170 -32.55 10.10 16.91
C LYS A 170 -32.72 11.61 16.70
N THR A 171 -32.55 12.09 15.47
CA THR A 171 -32.89 13.46 15.11
C THR A 171 -34.30 13.55 14.54
N ASN A 172 -35.05 14.57 14.95
CA ASN A 172 -36.31 14.97 14.32
C ASN A 172 -36.08 15.18 12.81
N GLU A 173 -37.05 14.81 11.98
CA GLU A 173 -36.90 14.72 10.51
C GLU A 173 -36.33 15.98 9.85
N THR A 174 -36.62 17.17 10.39
CA THR A 174 -36.13 18.46 9.89
C THR A 174 -34.62 18.67 10.05
N ASN A 175 -33.98 18.02 11.03
CA ASN A 175 -32.53 18.08 11.24
C ASN A 175 -31.77 16.93 10.58
N LYS A 176 -32.46 15.90 10.05
CA LYS A 176 -31.81 14.75 9.40
C LYS A 176 -31.03 15.13 8.15
N SER A 177 -31.58 16.00 7.29
CA SER A 177 -30.90 16.36 6.02
C SER A 177 -29.64 17.17 6.25
N LYS A 178 -29.66 18.15 7.16
CA LYS A 178 -28.46 18.93 7.52
C LYS A 178 -27.38 18.06 8.17
N ASN A 179 -27.78 16.96 8.80
CA ASN A 179 -26.86 16.01 9.42
C ASN A 179 -26.35 14.94 8.43
N ALA A 180 -27.04 14.69 7.31
CA ALA A 180 -26.70 13.62 6.37
C ALA A 180 -25.34 13.86 5.71
N LEU A 181 -25.10 15.07 5.19
CA LEU A 181 -23.82 15.42 4.59
C LEU A 181 -22.66 15.30 5.60
N SER A 182 -22.81 15.86 6.80
CA SER A 182 -21.77 15.78 7.83
C SER A 182 -21.47 14.34 8.24
N VAL A 183 -22.50 13.50 8.38
CA VAL A 183 -22.32 12.07 8.68
C VAL A 183 -21.60 11.36 7.54
N ASN A 184 -22.00 11.59 6.28
CA ASN A 184 -21.38 10.94 5.14
C ASN A 184 -19.93 11.39 4.90
N LEU A 185 -19.58 12.65 5.22
CA LEU A 185 -18.21 13.16 5.15
C LEU A 185 -17.28 12.48 6.17
N ILE A 186 -17.75 12.24 7.39
CA ILE A 186 -16.99 11.48 8.40
C ILE A 186 -16.93 10.00 7.99
N ALA A 187 -18.04 9.46 7.50
CA ALA A 187 -18.13 8.06 7.12
C ALA A 187 -17.18 7.71 5.97
N ILE A 188 -17.03 8.56 4.95
CA ILE A 188 -16.18 8.23 3.79
C ILE A 188 -14.69 8.17 4.15
N GLU A 189 -14.21 9.02 5.07
CA GLU A 189 -12.83 8.95 5.56
C GLU A 189 -12.59 7.62 6.28
N GLU A 190 -13.53 7.20 7.13
CA GLU A 190 -13.44 5.92 7.82
C GLU A 190 -13.58 4.73 6.87
N ILE A 191 -14.48 4.80 5.89
CA ILE A 191 -14.68 3.74 4.89
C ILE A 191 -13.39 3.47 4.12
N ILE A 192 -12.72 4.52 3.64
CA ILE A 192 -11.45 4.36 2.90
C ILE A 192 -10.40 3.74 3.80
N ARG A 193 -10.31 4.17 5.06
CA ARG A 193 -9.40 3.59 6.06
C ARG A 193 -9.68 2.11 6.30
N GLN A 194 -10.94 1.73 6.48
CA GLN A 194 -11.36 0.34 6.69
C GLN A 194 -11.12 -0.54 5.47
N ILE A 195 -11.37 -0.03 4.26
CA ILE A 195 -11.06 -0.75 3.00
C ILE A 195 -9.56 -1.03 2.91
N SER A 196 -8.71 -0.05 3.22
CA SER A 196 -7.24 -0.25 3.26
C SER A 196 -6.82 -1.24 4.33
N PHE A 197 -7.31 -1.09 5.58
CA PHE A 197 -6.86 -1.91 6.71
C PHE A 197 -7.32 -3.37 6.63
N ARG A 198 -8.49 -3.62 6.05
CA ARG A 198 -9.04 -4.98 5.85
C ARG A 198 -8.64 -5.59 4.51
N ASP A 199 -7.83 -4.87 3.75
CA ASP A 199 -7.43 -5.17 2.38
C ASP A 199 -8.59 -5.48 1.39
N ILE A 200 -9.75 -4.85 1.59
CA ILE A 200 -10.94 -5.05 0.75
C ILE A 200 -10.61 -4.63 -0.67
N SER A 201 -10.97 -5.46 -1.66
CA SER A 201 -10.56 -5.26 -3.05
C SER A 201 -11.66 -5.74 -4.00
N GLY A 202 -11.63 -5.27 -5.25
CA GLY A 202 -12.67 -5.53 -6.25
C GLY A 202 -13.70 -4.40 -6.28
N ILE A 203 -14.97 -4.77 -6.52
CA ILE A 203 -16.10 -3.85 -6.58
C ILE A 203 -16.58 -3.57 -5.16
N ILE A 204 -16.71 -2.29 -4.83
CA ILE A 204 -17.17 -1.82 -3.53
C ILE A 204 -18.29 -0.81 -3.77
N ILE A 205 -19.43 -1.04 -3.12
CA ILE A 205 -20.62 -0.21 -3.23
C ILE A 205 -20.90 0.39 -1.86
N VAL A 206 -21.04 1.71 -1.79
CA VAL A 206 -21.37 2.42 -0.55
C VAL A 206 -22.78 3.00 -0.64
N ASP A 207 -23.64 2.61 0.30
CA ASP A 207 -24.95 3.19 0.52
C ASP A 207 -24.84 4.30 1.58
N PHE A 208 -24.79 5.54 1.09
CA PHE A 208 -24.73 6.72 1.94
C PHE A 208 -26.13 7.16 2.35
N ILE A 209 -26.23 7.86 3.48
CA ILE A 209 -27.49 8.50 3.89
C ILE A 209 -27.96 9.43 2.78
N ASN A 210 -29.26 9.40 2.47
CA ASN A 210 -29.86 10.20 1.40
C ASN A 210 -29.52 11.70 1.51
N MET A 211 -29.04 12.25 0.40
CA MET A 211 -28.57 13.63 0.24
C MET A 211 -29.18 14.27 -1.00
N LYS A 212 -29.28 15.60 -1.01
CA LYS A 212 -29.62 16.38 -2.20
C LYS A 212 -28.45 16.39 -3.18
N THR A 213 -28.72 16.68 -4.46
CA THR A 213 -27.68 16.71 -5.52
C THR A 213 -26.47 17.58 -5.16
N LYS A 214 -26.70 18.79 -4.62
CA LYS A 214 -25.61 19.68 -4.19
C LYS A 214 -24.74 19.09 -3.08
N GLU A 215 -25.32 18.31 -2.17
CA GLU A 215 -24.58 17.68 -1.08
C GLU A 215 -23.75 16.49 -1.60
N LYS A 216 -24.24 15.77 -2.62
CA LYS A 216 -23.47 14.72 -3.31
C LYS A 216 -22.24 15.29 -4.01
N GLU A 217 -22.38 16.44 -4.67
CA GLU A 217 -21.25 17.16 -5.30
C GLU A 217 -20.16 17.50 -4.29
N ILE A 218 -20.55 18.04 -3.12
CA ILE A 218 -19.61 18.35 -2.02
C ILE A 218 -18.89 17.08 -1.52
N LEU A 219 -19.62 15.97 -1.36
CA LEU A 219 -19.01 14.71 -0.96
C LEU A 219 -18.04 14.17 -2.03
N GLU A 220 -18.36 14.30 -3.31
CA GLU A 220 -17.45 13.91 -4.39
C GLU A 220 -16.17 14.76 -4.44
N GLU A 221 -16.27 16.06 -4.18
CA GLU A 221 -15.11 16.93 -4.03
C GLU A 221 -14.23 16.47 -2.87
N LYS A 222 -14.84 16.19 -1.71
CA LYS A 222 -14.14 15.64 -0.56
C LYS A 222 -13.43 14.34 -0.90
N ILE A 223 -14.07 13.40 -1.61
CA ILE A 223 -13.47 12.10 -1.97
C ILE A 223 -12.20 12.27 -2.80
N LYS A 224 -12.16 13.26 -3.71
CA LYS A 224 -10.96 13.55 -4.51
C LYS A 224 -9.78 14.04 -3.67
N GLU A 225 -10.04 14.62 -2.51
CA GLU A 225 -9.04 15.13 -1.58
C GLU A 225 -8.59 14.09 -0.55
N ILE A 226 -9.31 12.96 -0.41
CA ILE A 226 -8.98 11.96 0.62
C ILE A 226 -7.63 11.32 0.32
N GLN A 227 -6.80 11.28 1.35
CA GLN A 227 -5.52 10.60 1.31
C GLN A 227 -5.73 9.07 1.27
N ILE A 228 -5.15 8.43 0.26
CA ILE A 228 -5.11 6.97 0.16
C ILE A 228 -3.92 6.46 0.99
N PHE A 229 -4.17 5.46 1.84
CA PHE A 229 -3.19 4.93 2.79
C PHE A 229 -2.33 3.78 2.24
N ASP A 230 -2.71 3.22 1.09
CA ASP A 230 -2.03 2.10 0.46
C ASP A 230 -1.51 2.43 -0.95
N ASN A 231 -0.70 1.52 -1.49
CA ASN A 231 -0.11 1.66 -2.82
C ASN A 231 -0.95 1.00 -3.93
N LYS A 232 -2.21 0.61 -3.64
CA LYS A 232 -3.09 0.00 -4.64
C LYS A 232 -3.74 1.08 -5.50
N ILE A 233 -4.21 0.67 -6.67
CA ILE A 233 -4.94 1.57 -7.56
C ILE A 233 -6.41 1.60 -7.13
N TRP A 234 -6.91 2.81 -6.90
CA TRP A 234 -8.31 3.10 -6.60
C TRP A 234 -8.94 3.85 -7.76
N ASN A 235 -10.16 3.49 -8.12
CA ASN A 235 -11.01 4.30 -8.99
C ASN A 235 -12.32 4.57 -8.28
N PHE A 236 -12.65 5.85 -8.17
CA PHE A 236 -13.91 6.35 -7.63
C PHE A 236 -14.79 6.73 -8.83
N HIS A 237 -15.86 5.97 -9.07
CA HIS A 237 -16.70 6.11 -10.26
C HIS A 237 -17.84 7.11 -10.08
N GLY A 238 -18.15 7.47 -8.82
CA GLY A 238 -19.21 8.41 -8.49
C GLY A 238 -20.51 7.73 -8.08
N PHE A 239 -21.58 8.53 -8.02
CA PHE A 239 -22.92 8.04 -7.71
C PHE A 239 -23.61 7.37 -8.90
N THR A 240 -24.23 6.21 -8.65
CA THR A 240 -25.14 5.52 -9.56
C THR A 240 -26.49 6.24 -9.66
N LYS A 241 -27.29 5.85 -10.65
CA LYS A 241 -28.70 6.28 -10.77
C LYS A 241 -29.57 5.87 -9.58
N LEU A 242 -29.19 4.80 -8.87
CA LEU A 242 -29.88 4.33 -7.68
C LEU A 242 -29.46 5.08 -6.41
N GLY A 243 -28.46 5.96 -6.48
CA GLY A 243 -27.97 6.73 -5.34
C GLY A 243 -26.84 6.07 -4.53
N LEU A 244 -26.40 4.88 -4.93
CA LEU A 244 -25.23 4.19 -4.37
C LEU A 244 -23.93 4.78 -4.95
N TYR A 245 -22.83 4.72 -4.20
CA TYR A 245 -21.53 5.18 -4.64
C TYR A 245 -20.61 4.02 -5.04
N GLU A 246 -19.99 4.11 -6.21
CA GLU A 246 -19.19 3.03 -6.79
C GLU A 246 -17.67 3.28 -6.65
N ILE A 247 -16.97 2.28 -6.10
CA ILE A 247 -15.52 2.27 -5.95
C ILE A 247 -14.98 0.96 -6.49
N THR A 248 -13.82 1.01 -7.14
CA THR A 248 -13.02 -0.18 -7.45
C THR A 248 -11.63 -0.04 -6.88
N ARG A 249 -11.16 -1.07 -6.18
CA ARG A 249 -9.79 -1.15 -5.67
C ARG A 249 -9.10 -2.39 -6.22
N GLN A 250 -7.89 -2.23 -6.75
CA GLN A 250 -7.15 -3.33 -7.35
C GLN A 250 -6.91 -4.46 -6.32
N ARG A 251 -7.18 -5.72 -6.71
CA ARG A 251 -6.80 -6.88 -5.89
C ARG A 251 -5.27 -6.98 -5.80
N GLY A 252 -4.78 -7.20 -4.57
CA GLY A 252 -3.36 -7.50 -4.36
C GLY A 252 -2.99 -8.78 -5.12
N LYS A 253 -1.78 -8.83 -5.66
CA LYS A 253 -1.21 -10.07 -6.20
C LYS A 253 -0.52 -10.85 -5.09
#